data_AF-F0G8K5-F1
#
_entry.id   AF-F0G8K5-F1
#
_cell.length_a   1.000
_cell.length_b   1.000
_cell.length_c   1.000
_cell.angle_alpha   90.00
_cell.angle_beta   90.00
_cell.angle_gamma   90.00
#
_symmetry.space_group_name_H-M   'P 1'
#
loop_
_entity.id
_entity.type
_entity.pdbx_description
1 polymer ?
#
loop_
_entity_poly.entity_id
_entity_poly.type
_entity_poly.pdbx_seq_one_letter_code
_entity_poly.pdbx_strand_id
1 'polypeptide(L)' 'MSVLPIATNRYFDNHFGLPGVKLLPNEFYTTADDMVLMTVLGSCVAACLHDPFAGIGGMNHFMLPDDGADPGAGAAGA' A
#
# COMPACT_ATOMS: atom_id res chain seq x y z
N MET A 1 0.02 -15.13 -13.69
CA MET A 1 -0.79 -14.03 -13.13
C MET A 1 -0.72 -14.13 -11.62
N SER A 2 0.20 -13.40 -10.96
CA SER A 2 0.10 -13.26 -9.50
C SER A 2 -0.98 -12.22 -9.21
N VAL A 3 -2.04 -12.63 -8.53
CA VAL A 3 -2.91 -11.70 -7.84
C VAL A 3 -2.09 -11.05 -6.72
N LEU A 4 -2.01 -9.73 -6.71
CA LEU A 4 -1.40 -9.01 -5.60
C LEU A 4 -2.20 -9.29 -4.32
N PRO A 5 -1.56 -9.45 -3.14
CA PRO A 5 -2.28 -9.63 -1.88
C PRO A 5 -3.13 -8.41 -1.49
N ILE A 6 -4.29 -8.66 -0.88
CA ILE A 6 -5.10 -7.62 -0.23
C ILE A 6 -4.48 -7.35 1.15
N ALA A 7 -4.26 -6.08 1.49
CA ALA A 7 -3.69 -5.69 2.79
C ALA A 7 -4.62 -6.07 3.96
N THR A 8 -4.05 -6.65 5.02
CA THR A 8 -4.81 -7.05 6.22
C THR A 8 -4.32 -6.39 7.50
N ASN A 9 -3.26 -5.58 7.43
CA ASN A 9 -2.67 -4.93 8.60
C ASN A 9 -3.50 -3.72 9.05
N ARG A 10 -4.54 -3.98 9.84
CA ARG A 10 -5.44 -2.96 10.38
C ARG A 10 -4.96 -2.42 11.72
N TYR A 11 -5.18 -1.14 11.95
CA TYR A 11 -4.85 -0.43 13.18
C TYR A 11 -5.90 0.67 13.47
N PHE A 12 -5.80 1.33 14.61
CA PHE A 12 -6.59 2.53 14.90
C PHE A 12 -5.68 3.75 14.82
N ASP A 13 -6.03 4.71 13.97
CA ASP A 13 -5.26 5.93 13.77
C ASP A 13 -5.72 6.99 14.78
N ASN A 14 -4.88 7.28 15.78
CA ASN A 14 -5.20 8.26 16.82
C ASN A 14 -5.18 9.71 16.33
N HIS A 15 -4.54 10.00 15.18
CA HIS A 15 -4.48 11.35 14.64
C HIS A 15 -5.79 11.72 13.97
N PHE A 16 -6.35 10.79 13.19
CA PHE A 16 -7.64 10.96 12.52
C PHE A 16 -8.83 10.45 13.35
N GLY A 17 -8.59 9.64 14.38
CA GLY A 17 -9.65 9.02 15.18
C GLY A 17 -10.45 7.97 14.40
N LEU A 18 -9.84 7.35 13.38
CA LEU A 18 -10.49 6.43 12.45
C LEU A 18 -9.77 5.08 12.43
N PRO A 19 -10.46 3.98 12.05
CA PRO A 19 -9.77 2.75 11.69
C PRO A 19 -8.82 3.02 10.51
N GLY A 20 -7.73 2.27 10.45
CA GLY A 20 -6.73 2.39 9.39
C GLY A 20 -6.25 1.04 8.91
N VAL A 21 -5.70 1.01 7.70
CA VAL A 21 -4.98 -0.14 7.14
C VAL A 21 -3.64 0.32 6.59
N LYS A 22 -2.60 -0.43 6.92
CA LYS A 22 -1.25 -0.19 6.40
C LYS A 22 -0.97 -1.14 5.25
N LEU A 23 -0.66 -0.60 4.07
CA LEU A 23 -0.29 -1.37 2.89
C LEU A 23 1.23 -1.62 2.89
N LEU A 24 1.63 -2.87 2.75
CA LEU A 24 3.01 -3.30 2.54
C LEU A 24 3.33 -3.38 1.04
N PRO A 25 4.63 -3.48 0.65
CA PRO A 25 5.01 -3.64 -0.75
C PRO A 25 4.27 -4.78 -1.44
N ASN A 26 3.78 -4.51 -2.65
CA ASN A 26 2.96 -5.41 -3.48
C ASN A 26 1.54 -5.67 -2.95
N GLU A 27 1.04 -4.92 -1.97
CA GLU A 27 -0.35 -5.01 -1.53
C GLU A 27 -1.26 -3.97 -2.18
N PHE A 28 -2.57 -4.23 -2.13
CA PHE A 28 -3.59 -3.21 -2.38
C PHE A 28 -4.74 -3.32 -1.40
N TYR A 29 -5.54 -2.25 -1.33
CA TYR A 29 -6.73 -2.22 -0.49
C TYR A 29 -7.80 -1.32 -1.11
N THR A 30 -9.06 -1.76 -1.05
CA THR A 30 -10.23 -0.99 -1.46
C THR A 30 -11.28 -1.04 -0.37
N THR A 31 -12.00 0.05 -0.17
CA THR A 31 -12.99 0.17 0.90
C THR A 31 -14.10 1.14 0.52
N ALA A 32 -15.28 0.96 1.10
CA ALA A 32 -16.34 1.98 1.15
C ALA A 32 -16.49 2.56 2.57
N ASP A 33 -15.71 2.06 3.55
CA ASP A 33 -15.74 2.51 4.92
C ASP A 33 -14.92 3.82 5.08
N ASP A 34 -15.34 4.66 6.01
CA ASP A 34 -14.57 5.86 6.42
C ASP A 34 -13.35 5.44 7.24
N MET A 35 -12.19 5.36 6.59
CA MET A 35 -10.96 4.83 7.18
C MET A 35 -9.70 5.39 6.52
N VAL A 36 -8.57 5.27 7.22
CA VAL A 36 -7.26 5.70 6.75
C VAL A 36 -6.57 4.59 5.98
N LEU A 37 -6.17 4.84 4.73
CA LEU A 37 -5.23 3.98 4.00
C LEU A 37 -3.85 4.62 4.10
N MET A 38 -2.88 3.91 4.68
CA MET A 38 -1.53 4.40 4.90
C MET A 38 -0.51 3.47 4.24
N THR A 39 0.55 4.06 3.69
CA THR A 39 1.77 3.33 3.37
C THR A 39 2.99 4.24 3.51
N VAL A 40 4.17 3.63 3.59
CA VAL A 40 5.45 4.35 3.57
C VAL A 40 6.08 4.11 2.20
N LEU A 41 6.33 5.17 1.45
CA LEU A 41 6.96 5.10 0.14
C LEU A 41 8.45 5.44 0.23
N GLY A 42 9.27 4.58 -0.38
CA GLY A 42 10.66 4.87 -0.73
C GLY A 42 10.78 5.12 -2.24
N SER A 43 11.45 4.22 -2.96
CA SER A 43 11.43 4.20 -4.43
C SER A 43 10.11 3.70 -5.03
N CYS A 44 9.28 3.02 -4.22
CA CYS A 44 7.99 2.49 -4.62
C CYS A 44 6.97 3.61 -4.90
N VAL A 45 5.88 3.26 -5.60
CA VAL A 45 4.80 4.19 -5.95
C VAL A 45 3.45 3.67 -5.50
N ALA A 46 2.54 4.60 -5.16
CA ALA A 46 1.14 4.31 -4.86
C ALA A 46 0.22 5.19 -5.70
N ALA A 47 -0.91 4.64 -6.12
CA ALA A 47 -2.02 5.31 -6.75
C ALA A 47 -3.23 5.26 -5.81
N CYS A 48 -3.76 6.43 -5.49
CA CYS A 48 -4.99 6.57 -4.73
C CYS A 48 -6.15 6.83 -5.69
N LEU A 49 -7.18 5.98 -5.64
CA LEU A 49 -8.39 6.13 -6.44
C LEU A 49 -9.57 6.39 -5.52
N HIS A 50 -10.41 7.36 -5.90
CA HIS A 50 -11.63 7.68 -5.18
C HIS A 50 -12.77 7.90 -6.19
N ASP A 51 -13.85 7.15 -5.99
CA ASP A 51 -15.12 7.34 -6.70
C ASP A 51 -16.10 8.05 -5.74
N PRO A 52 -16.40 9.34 -5.95
CA PRO A 52 -17.29 10.10 -5.08
C PRO A 52 -18.78 9.74 -5.26
N PHE A 53 -19.16 9.08 -6.37
CA PHE A 53 -20.53 8.68 -6.61
C PHE A 53 -20.84 7.33 -5.96
N ALA A 54 -19.91 6.38 -6.07
CA ALA A 54 -20.03 5.07 -5.42
C ALA A 54 -19.63 5.10 -3.93
N GLY A 55 -18.89 6.13 -3.49
CA GLY A 55 -18.36 6.22 -2.13
C GLY A 55 -17.25 5.20 -1.87
N ILE A 56 -16.48 4.83 -2.90
CA ILE A 56 -15.44 3.80 -2.82
C ILE A 56 -14.07 4.47 -2.98
N GLY A 57 -13.12 4.05 -2.15
CA GLY A 57 -11.72 4.45 -2.23
C GLY A 57 -10.81 3.23 -2.30
N GLY A 58 -9.60 3.45 -2.78
CA GLY A 58 -8.56 2.43 -2.76
C GLY A 58 -7.16 3.00 -2.91
N MET A 59 -6.19 2.23 -2.46
CA MET A 59 -4.77 2.50 -2.57
C MET A 59 -4.06 1.18 -2.90
N ASN A 60 -2.94 1.28 -3.58
CA ASN A 60 -2.01 0.17 -3.76
C ASN A 60 -0.60 0.55 -3.30
N HIS A 61 0.31 -0.41 -3.34
CA HIS A 61 1.73 -0.20 -3.17
C HIS A 61 2.50 -0.99 -4.23
N PHE A 62 2.83 -0.35 -5.35
CA PHE A 62 3.61 -0.99 -6.41
C PHE A 62 5.10 -0.88 -6.14
N MET A 63 5.79 -2.02 -6.12
CA MET A 63 7.25 -2.03 -6.25
C MET A 63 7.64 -1.74 -7.70
N LEU A 64 8.53 -0.76 -7.87
CA LEU A 64 9.20 -0.57 -9.14
C LEU A 64 10.24 -1.68 -9.34
N PRO A 65 10.51 -2.11 -10.58
CA PRO A 65 11.65 -2.97 -10.86
C PRO A 65 12.92 -2.24 -10.45
N ASP A 66 13.81 -2.93 -9.74
CA ASP A 66 15.13 -2.38 -9.46
C ASP A 66 15.92 -2.30 -10.78
N ASP A 67 16.72 -1.24 -10.95
CA ASP A 67 17.39 -0.88 -12.20
C ASP A 67 18.55 -1.84 -12.50
N GLY A 68 18.27 -3.13 -12.75
CA GLY A 68 19.22 -4.07 -13.34
C GLY A 68 20.53 -4.29 -12.58
N ALA A 69 20.52 -4.35 -11.24
CA ALA A 69 21.61 -5.01 -10.52
C ALA A 69 21.26 -6.50 -10.36
N ASP A 70 22.11 -7.36 -10.92
CA ASP A 70 22.05 -8.81 -10.83
C ASP A 70 21.63 -9.32 -9.43
N PRO A 71 20.84 -10.40 -9.30
CA PRO A 71 20.36 -10.96 -8.03
C PRO A 71 21.47 -11.60 -7.16
N GLY A 72 22.73 -11.19 -7.33
CA GLY A 72 23.90 -11.65 -6.58
C GLY A 72 24.52 -10.61 -5.65
N ALA A 73 23.96 -9.42 -5.48
CA ALA A 73 24.54 -8.39 -4.61
C ALA A 73 23.54 -7.83 -3.59
N GLY A 74 23.70 -8.25 -2.33
CA GLY A 74 23.43 -7.34 -1.22
C GLY A 74 22.30 -7.68 -0.25
N ALA A 75 22.29 -8.91 0.28
CA ALA A 75 21.89 -9.07 1.68
C ALA A 75 22.95 -8.41 2.60
N ALA A 76 22.72 -7.16 3.03
CA ALA A 76 23.34 -6.45 4.18
C ALA A 76 22.80 -5.01 4.14
N GLY A 77 22.03 -4.51 5.10
CA GLY A 77 22.50 -4.21 6.45
C GLY A 77 23.07 -2.79 6.52
N ALA A 78 22.22 -1.80 6.88
CA ALA A 78 22.55 -0.55 7.57
C ALA A 78 21.26 0.15 8.00
#